data_AF-M0MY02-F1
#
_entry.id   AF-M0MY02-F1
#
_cell.length_a   1.000
_cell.length_b   1.000
_cell.length_c   1.000
_cell.angle_alpha   90.00
_cell.angle_beta   90.00
_cell.angle_gamma   90.00
#
_symmetry.space_group_name_H-M   'P 1'
#
loop_
_entity.id
_entity.type
_entity.pdbx_description
1 polymer ?
#
loop_
_entity_poly.entity_id
_entity_poly.type
_entity_poly.pdbx_seq_one_letter_code
_entity_poly.pdbx_strand_id
1 'polypeptide(L)' 'MTDLIVKAAVKEQLADQNVSSDFYDALNSEVADLLADATRRSDANDRKTVQPRDL' A
#
# COMPACT_ATOMS: atom_id res chain seq x y z
N MET A 1 5.25 7.05 -10.44
CA MET A 1 4.62 6.13 -9.49
C MET A 1 4.07 7.00 -8.38
N THR A 2 2.77 6.92 -8.07
CA THR A 2 2.14 7.80 -7.07
C THR A 2 2.62 7.45 -5.67
N ASP A 3 2.83 8.45 -4.81
CA ASP A 3 3.05 8.24 -3.38
C ASP A 3 1.70 7.84 -2.74
N LEU A 4 1.59 6.58 -2.34
CA LEU A 4 0.42 5.96 -1.71
C LEU A 4 0.48 6.06 -0.18
N ILE A 5 1.67 6.35 0.38
CA ILE A 5 1.91 6.42 1.82
C ILE A 5 2.26 7.84 2.27
N VAL A 6 1.83 8.19 3.48
CA VAL A 6 2.24 9.43 4.14
C VAL A 6 3.40 9.14 5.07
N LYS A 7 4.62 9.55 4.68
CA LYS A 7 5.86 9.26 5.43
C LYS A 7 5.80 9.68 6.90
N ALA A 8 5.13 10.80 7.20
CA ALA A 8 4.94 11.27 8.58
C ALA A 8 4.12 10.30 9.44
N ALA A 9 3.02 9.76 8.89
CA ALA A 9 2.17 8.79 9.59
C ALA A 9 2.90 7.46 9.79
N VAL A 10 3.71 7.04 8.81
CA VAL A 10 4.56 5.85 8.95
C VAL A 10 5.57 6.01 10.09
N LYS A 11 6.22 7.17 10.16
CA LYS A 11 7.18 7.48 11.24
C LYS A 11 6.51 7.52 12.62
N GLU A 12 5.29 8.06 12.70
CA GLU A 12 4.50 8.07 13.93
C GLU A 12 4.20 6.64 14.42
N GLN A 13 3.81 5.74 13.52
CA GLN A 13 3.54 4.33 13.85
C GLN A 13 4.79 3.54 14.24
N LEU A 14 5.96 3.90 13.70
CA LEU A 14 7.23 3.26 14.03
C LEU A 14 7.91 3.86 15.27
N ALA A 15 7.29 4.87 15.89
CA ALA A 15 7.70 5.50 17.15
C ALA A 15 9.21 5.81 17.21
N ASP A 16 9.94 5.11 18.09
CA ASP A 16 11.35 5.37 18.40
C ASP A 16 12.34 4.84 17.34
N GLN A 17 11.85 4.23 16.25
CA GLN A 17 12.71 3.71 15.21
C GLN A 17 13.11 4.80 14.21
N ASN A 18 14.41 4.88 13.92
CA ASN A 18 14.88 5.62 12.75
C ASN A 18 14.48 4.88 11.49
N VAL A 19 13.84 5.59 10.56
CA VAL A 19 13.36 5.04 9.29
C VAL A 19 14.29 5.50 8.17
N SER A 20 14.87 4.55 7.44
CA SER A 20 15.67 4.83 6.24
C SER A 20 14.82 5.46 5.14
N SER A 21 15.41 6.29 4.28
CA SER A 21 14.73 6.81 3.08
C SER A 21 14.18 5.68 2.21
N ASP A 22 14.99 4.64 2.03
CA ASP A 22 14.71 3.54 1.11
C ASP A 22 13.57 2.63 1.62
N PHE A 23 13.30 2.67 2.92
CA PHE A 23 12.17 1.96 3.52
C PHE A 23 10.84 2.52 2.99
N TYR A 24 10.73 3.83 2.83
CA TYR A 24 9.48 4.43 2.33
C TYR A 24 9.22 4.01 0.88
N ASP A 25 10.25 3.91 0.06
CA ASP A 25 10.11 3.51 -1.34
C ASP A 25 9.70 2.03 -1.42
N ALA A 26 10.33 1.17 -0.61
CA ALA A 26 9.96 -0.24 -0.51
C ALA A 26 8.51 -0.43 -0.01
N LEU A 27 8.11 0.28 1.04
CA LEU A 27 6.74 0.22 1.57
C LEU A 27 5.72 0.74 0.55
N ASN A 28 6.05 1.81 -0.18
CA ASN A 28 5.16 2.34 -1.21
C ASN A 28 4.96 1.35 -2.37
N SER A 29 6.03 0.63 -2.75
CA SER A 29 5.94 -0.44 -3.75
C SER A 29 5.02 -1.57 -3.28
N GLU A 30 5.18 -2.02 -2.02
CA GLU A 30 4.35 -3.09 -1.47
C GLU A 30 2.86 -2.71 -1.42
N VAL A 31 2.55 -1.47 -1.03
CA VAL A 31 1.16 -0.97 -1.05
C VAL A 31 0.63 -0.89 -2.49
N ALA A 32 1.46 -0.51 -3.45
CA ALA A 32 1.05 -0.48 -4.86
C ALA A 32 0.71 -1.88 -5.39
N ASP A 33 1.54 -2.88 -5.07
CA ASP A 33 1.33 -4.27 -5.46
C ASP A 33 0.06 -4.83 -4.81
N LEU A 34 -0.16 -4.56 -3.52
CA LEU A 34 -1.39 -4.94 -2.80
C LEU A 34 -2.66 -4.36 -3.45
N LEU A 35 -2.63 -3.09 -3.89
CA LEU A 35 -3.76 -2.46 -4.60
C LEU A 35 -3.97 -3.04 -6.01
N ALA A 36 -2.89 -3.36 -6.72
CA ALA A 36 -2.95 -4.01 -8.02
C ALA A 36 -3.58 -5.41 -7.91
N ASP A 37 -3.19 -6.16 -6.88
CA ASP A 37 -3.74 -7.47 -6.53
C ASP A 37 -5.23 -7.40 -6.22
N ALA A 38 -5.63 -6.46 -5.37
CA ALA A 38 -7.02 -6.27 -5.01
C ALA A 38 -7.89 -5.86 -6.21
N THR A 39 -7.37 -4.98 -7.06
CA THR A 39 -8.05 -4.59 -8.31
C THR A 39 -8.22 -5.79 -9.23
N ARG A 40 -7.15 -6.58 -9.42
CA ARG A 40 -7.18 -7.80 -10.24
C ARG A 40 -8.18 -8.83 -9.72
N ARG A 41 -8.27 -9.05 -8.39
CA ARG A 41 -9.26 -9.96 -7.80
C ARG A 41 -10.68 -9.44 -7.98
N SER A 42 -10.91 -8.13 -7.84
CA SER A 42 -12.22 -7.52 -8.11
C SER A 42 -12.64 -7.71 -9.57
N ASP A 43 -11.75 -7.39 -10.50
CA ASP A 43 -12.02 -7.53 -11.95
C ASP A 43 -12.25 -9.00 -12.35
N ALA A 44 -11.48 -9.94 -11.78
CA ALA A 44 -11.68 -11.38 -12.02
C ALA A 44 -13.03 -11.92 -11.52
N ASN A 45 -13.72 -11.18 -10.66
CA ASN A 45 -15.07 -11.49 -10.18
C ASN A 45 -16.15 -10.58 -10.81
N ASP A 46 -15.86 -9.95 -11.95
CA ASP A 46 -16.75 -9.04 -12.67
C ASP A 46 -17.26 -7.86 -11.82
N ARG A 47 -16.48 -7.42 -10.83
CA ARG A 47 -16.81 -6.29 -9.95
C ARG A 47 -15.96 -5.07 -10.26
N LYS A 48 -16.58 -3.89 -10.19
CA LYS A 48 -15.91 -2.58 -10.27
C LYS A 48 -15.68 -1.91 -8.92
N THR A 49 -15.97 -2.63 -7.84
CA THR A 49 -15.77 -2.17 -6.47
C THR A 49 -14.86 -3.15 -5.77
N VAL A 50 -13.67 -2.67 -5.42
CA VAL A 50 -12.72 -3.39 -4.55
C VAL A 50 -13.33 -3.52 -3.16
N GLN A 51 -13.24 -4.71 -2.58
CA GLN A 51 -13.83 -5.07 -1.29
C GLN A 51 -12.75 -5.58 -0.33
N PRO A 52 -13.04 -5.67 0.98
CA PRO A 52 -12.06 -6.19 1.95
C PRO A 52 -11.53 -7.60 1.64
N ARG A 53 -12.31 -8.43 0.94
CA ARG A 53 -11.91 -9.77 0.47
C ARG A 53 -10.93 -9.76 -0.71
N ASP A 54 -10.74 -8.61 -1.35
CA ASP A 54 -9.81 -8.46 -2.45
C ASP A 54 -8.42 -8.06 -1.96
N LEU A 55 -8.30 -7.47 -0.77
CA LEU A 55 -7.02 -7.28 -0.10
C LEU A 55 -6.36 -8.63 0.21
#